data_AF-A0A7S2I4R1-F1
#
_entry.id   AF-A0A7S2I4R1-F1
#
_cell.length_a   1.000
_cell.length_b   1.000
_cell.length_c   1.000
_cell.angle_alpha   90.00
_cell.angle_beta   90.00
_cell.angle_gamma   90.00
#
_symmetry.space_group_name_H-M   'P 1'
#
loop_
_entity.id
_entity.type
_entity.pdbx_description
1 polymer ?
#
loop_
_entity_poly.entity_id
_entity_poly.type
_entity_poly.pdbx_seq_one_letter_code
_entity_poly.pdbx_strand_id
1 'polypeptide(L)'
;RWEVQKEYDKVNQQAKEGEAVYSFMQFQAKCHEMASYEYNSWGGSHCEDFLERAISYALLTCFGIHKPLMAVVAFGSSMVEYRLTAYRMANLTCRPMPIGAEGIGIWQEFFEGISFIA
;
A
#
# COMPACT_ATOMS: atom_id res chain seq x y z
N ARG A 1 9.09 -5.50 9.05
CA ARG A 1 8.50 -5.35 10.40
C ARG A 1 8.84 -6.49 11.38
N TRP A 2 8.93 -7.76 10.97
CA TRP A 2 9.27 -8.86 11.90
C TRP A 2 10.56 -8.61 12.70
N GLU A 3 11.60 -8.10 12.03
CA GLU A 3 12.87 -7.75 12.67
C GLU A 3 12.71 -6.59 13.67
N VAL A 4 12.03 -5.50 13.29
CA VAL A 4 11.71 -4.38 14.18
C VAL A 4 10.88 -4.84 15.39
N GLN A 5 9.93 -5.75 15.19
CA GLN A 5 9.10 -6.28 16.28
C GLN A 5 9.94 -7.13 17.23
N LYS A 6 10.82 -7.98 16.70
CA LYS A 6 11.73 -8.80 17.49
C LYS A 6 12.68 -7.94 18.31
N GLU A 7 13.16 -6.83 17.77
CA GLU A 7 13.96 -5.85 18.51
C GLU A 7 13.14 -5.13 19.58
N TYR A 8 11.94 -4.66 19.24
CA TYR A 8 11.01 -4.04 20.19
C TYR A 8 10.72 -4.96 21.40
N ASP A 9 10.41 -6.23 21.13
CA ASP A 9 10.10 -7.21 22.17
C ASP A 9 11.32 -7.51 23.06
N LYS A 10 12.53 -7.55 22.50
CA LYS A 10 13.78 -7.68 23.26
C LYS A 10 14.03 -6.49 24.17
N VAL A 11 13.90 -5.26 23.65
CA VAL A 11 14.12 -4.04 24.43
C VAL A 11 13.08 -3.91 25.54
N ASN A 12 11.81 -4.24 25.28
CA ASN A 12 10.78 -4.25 26.33
C ASN A 12 11.01 -5.34 27.40
N GLN A 13 11.65 -6.45 27.06
CA GLN A 13 12.04 -7.46 28.05
C GLN A 13 13.19 -6.95 28.94
N GLN A 14 14.18 -6.29 28.35
CA GLN A 14 15.31 -5.67 29.08
C GLN A 14 14.89 -4.46 29.91
N ALA A 15 13.88 -3.71 29.47
CA ALA A 15 13.34 -2.57 30.21
C ALA A 15 12.72 -2.94 31.56
N LYS A 16 12.31 -4.20 31.76
CA LYS A 16 11.85 -4.69 33.06
C LYS A 16 12.96 -4.73 34.12
N GLU A 17 14.23 -4.66 33.72
CA GLU A 17 15.40 -4.72 34.61
C GLU A 17 16.04 -3.35 34.89
N GLY A 18 15.47 -2.24 34.37
CA GLY A 18 15.84 -0.87 34.77
C GLY A 18 16.37 0.06 33.67
N GLU A 19 16.28 -0.31 32.39
CA GLU A 19 16.72 0.53 31.26
C GLU A 19 15.58 0.94 30.30
N ALA A 20 15.87 1.93 29.45
CA ALA A 20 14.91 2.76 28.72
C ALA A 20 13.82 1.99 27.94
N VAL A 21 12.56 2.37 28.18
CA VAL A 21 11.40 1.88 27.42
C VAL A 21 11.46 2.43 25.99
N TYR A 22 11.36 1.53 25.01
CA TYR A 22 11.36 1.89 23.60
C TYR A 22 10.10 2.73 23.27
N SER A 23 10.31 3.97 22.84
CA SER A 23 9.19 4.87 22.53
C SER A 23 8.51 4.47 21.22
N PHE A 24 7.20 4.69 21.13
CA PHE A 24 6.43 4.48 19.90
C PHE A 24 7.02 5.24 18.70
N MET A 25 7.56 6.44 18.92
CA MET A 25 8.19 7.23 17.86
C MET A 25 9.46 6.57 17.32
N GLN A 26 10.26 5.94 18.18
CA GLN A 26 11.45 5.19 17.76
C GLN A 26 11.06 3.97 16.93
N PHE A 27 9.96 3.30 17.31
CA PHE A 27 9.40 2.19 16.55
C PHE A 27 8.94 2.59 15.16
N GLN A 28 8.25 3.73 15.06
CA GLN A 28 7.84 4.25 13.76
C GLN A 28 9.03 4.67 12.90
N ALA A 29 10.06 5.30 13.49
CA ALA A 29 11.28 5.68 12.77
C ALA A 29 11.99 4.45 12.20
N LYS A 30 12.12 3.36 12.96
CA LYS A 30 12.69 2.10 12.47
C LYS A 30 11.83 1.40 11.42
N CYS A 31 10.51 1.45 11.56
CA CYS A 31 9.62 0.98 10.51
C CYS A 31 9.80 1.78 9.21
N HIS A 32 10.01 3.10 9.31
CA HIS A 32 10.24 3.97 8.16
C HIS A 32 11.57 3.67 7.45
N GLU A 33 12.64 3.41 8.20
CA GLU A 33 13.92 2.98 7.62
C GLU A 33 13.80 1.68 6.80
N MET A 34 12.99 0.72 7.24
CA MET A 34 12.86 -0.59 6.57
C MET A 34 11.84 -0.60 5.42
N ALA A 35 10.72 0.11 5.56
CA ALA A 35 9.60 0.05 4.63
C ALA A 35 8.90 1.41 4.53
N SER A 36 9.63 2.40 4.01
CA SER A 36 9.09 3.71 3.67
C SER A 36 8.01 3.59 2.59
N TYR A 37 6.94 4.37 2.75
CA TYR A 37 5.88 4.50 1.74
C TYR A 37 6.30 5.56 0.71
N GLU A 38 7.25 5.19 -0.13
CA GLU A 38 7.88 6.05 -1.14
C GLU A 38 8.04 5.29 -2.45
N TYR A 39 8.18 6.03 -3.56
CA TYR A 39 8.34 5.43 -4.88
C TYR A 39 9.57 4.52 -4.92
N ASN A 40 9.43 3.32 -5.52
CA ASN A 40 10.49 2.32 -5.62
C ASN A 40 11.04 1.85 -4.26
N SER A 41 10.18 1.85 -3.24
CA SER A 41 10.50 1.34 -1.89
C SER A 41 9.65 0.11 -1.56
N TRP A 42 10.11 -0.70 -0.59
CA TRP A 42 9.40 -1.91 -0.16
C TRP A 42 8.00 -1.63 0.42
N GLY A 43 7.78 -0.42 0.93
CA GLY A 43 6.46 0.00 1.38
C GLY A 43 5.49 0.32 0.24
N GLY A 44 5.99 0.42 -1.00
CA GLY A 44 5.29 0.89 -2.19
C GLY A 44 4.93 2.36 -2.13
N SER A 45 4.17 2.82 -3.12
CA SER A 45 3.84 4.24 -3.27
C SER A 45 2.44 4.45 -3.84
N HIS A 46 1.92 5.67 -3.64
CA HIS A 46 0.65 6.06 -4.23
C HIS A 46 0.64 5.90 -5.76
N CYS A 47 1.76 6.17 -6.42
CA CYS A 47 1.85 6.02 -7.87
C CYS A 47 1.78 4.56 -8.32
N GLU A 48 2.49 3.66 -7.64
CA GLU A 48 2.49 2.23 -7.97
C GLU A 48 1.12 1.59 -7.70
N ASP A 49 0.51 1.93 -6.56
CA ASP A 49 -0.81 1.43 -6.18
C ASP A 49 -1.90 1.87 -7.19
N PHE A 50 -1.85 3.12 -7.65
CA PHE A 50 -2.78 3.59 -8.68
C PHE A 50 -2.45 3.05 -10.08
N LEU A 51 -1.18 2.83 -10.39
CA LEU A 51 -0.76 2.26 -11.67
C LEU A 51 -1.30 0.83 -11.85
N GLU A 52 -1.19 0.00 -10.81
CA GLU A 52 -1.75 -1.37 -10.82
C GLU A 52 -3.26 -1.34 -11.06
N ARG A 53 -3.95 -0.38 -10.44
CA ARG A 53 -5.39 -0.17 -10.64
C ARG A 53 -5.72 0.31 -12.06
N ALA A 54 -4.92 1.21 -12.61
CA ALA A 54 -5.09 1.73 -13.98
C ALA A 54 -4.89 0.64 -15.03
N ILE A 55 -3.88 -0.21 -14.87
CA ILE A 55 -3.62 -1.35 -15.77
C ILE A 55 -4.79 -2.35 -15.72
N SER A 56 -5.25 -2.69 -14.51
CA SER A 56 -6.39 -3.59 -14.34
C SER A 56 -7.67 -3.05 -14.97
N TYR A 57 -7.91 -1.73 -14.84
CA TYR A 57 -9.03 -1.06 -15.49
C TYR A 57 -8.93 -1.11 -17.01
N ALA A 58 -7.77 -0.74 -17.59
CA ALA A 58 -7.56 -0.75 -19.04
C ALA A 58 -7.74 -2.14 -19.66
N LEU A 59 -7.26 -3.19 -18.98
CA LEU A 59 -7.46 -4.56 -19.44
C LEU A 59 -8.94 -4.95 -19.44
N LEU A 60 -9.70 -4.52 -18.42
CA LEU A 60 -11.11 -4.82 -18.32
C LEU A 60 -11.95 -4.06 -19.35
N THR A 61 -11.67 -2.77 -19.57
CA THR A 61 -12.45 -1.94 -20.50
C THR A 61 -12.15 -2.30 -21.95
N CYS A 62 -10.88 -2.42 -22.35
CA CYS A 62 -10.51 -2.66 -23.74
C CYS A 62 -10.78 -4.11 -24.19
N PHE A 63 -10.61 -5.10 -23.31
CA PHE A 63 -10.72 -6.53 -23.68
C PHE A 63 -11.94 -7.24 -23.08
N GLY A 64 -12.72 -6.57 -22.24
CA GLY A 64 -13.92 -7.13 -21.61
C GLY A 64 -14.98 -7.60 -22.61
N ILE A 65 -15.06 -6.94 -23.78
CA ILE A 65 -16.00 -7.31 -24.86
C ILE A 65 -15.71 -8.72 -25.40
N HIS A 66 -14.43 -9.10 -25.52
CA HIS A 66 -14.04 -10.41 -26.04
C HIS A 66 -14.23 -11.55 -25.03
N LYS A 67 -14.10 -11.26 -23.73
CA LYS A 67 -14.10 -12.27 -22.65
C LYS A 67 -14.85 -11.74 -21.43
N PRO A 68 -16.19 -11.86 -21.36
CA PRO A 68 -16.98 -11.30 -20.25
C PRO A 68 -16.63 -11.92 -18.88
N LEU A 69 -16.10 -13.14 -18.85
CA LEU A 69 -15.61 -13.78 -17.62
C LEU A 69 -14.43 -13.03 -16.97
N MET A 70 -13.73 -12.16 -17.71
CA MET A 70 -12.67 -11.32 -17.14
C MET A 70 -13.20 -10.40 -16.04
N ALA A 71 -14.44 -9.93 -16.12
CA ALA A 71 -15.03 -9.08 -15.09
C ALA A 71 -15.12 -9.79 -13.73
N VAL A 72 -15.47 -11.07 -13.73
CA VAL A 72 -15.56 -11.88 -12.51
C VAL A 72 -14.18 -12.12 -11.90
N VAL A 73 -13.19 -12.43 -12.75
CA VAL A 73 -11.80 -12.60 -12.31
C VAL A 73 -11.23 -11.30 -11.77
N ALA A 74 -11.44 -10.18 -12.46
CA ALA A 74 -10.98 -8.86 -12.05
C ALA A 74 -11.64 -8.40 -10.74
N PHE A 75 -12.90 -8.75 -10.51
CA PHE A 75 -13.57 -8.50 -9.24
C PHE A 75 -12.93 -9.31 -8.10
N GLY A 76 -12.68 -10.60 -8.32
CA GLY A 76 -12.00 -11.46 -7.36
C GLY A 76 -10.59 -10.97 -7.02
N SER A 77 -9.79 -10.61 -8.04
CA SER A 77 -8.44 -10.08 -7.84
C SER A 77 -8.46 -8.75 -7.09
N SER A 78 -9.35 -7.82 -7.48
CA SER A 78 -9.48 -6.50 -6.82
C SER A 78 -9.85 -6.64 -5.34
N MET A 79 -10.66 -7.63 -4.97
CA MET A 79 -11.03 -7.88 -3.57
C MET A 79 -9.84 -8.41 -2.75
N VAL A 80 -9.03 -9.29 -3.33
CA VAL A 80 -7.80 -9.79 -2.69
C VAL A 80 -6.77 -8.66 -2.56
N GLU A 81 -6.54 -7.91 -3.63
CA GLU A 81 -5.60 -6.81 -3.70
C GLU A 81 -5.94 -5.70 -2.70
N TYR A 82 -7.22 -5.33 -2.57
CA TYR A 82 -7.67 -4.40 -1.54
C TYR A 82 -7.28 -4.84 -0.12
N ARG A 83 -7.44 -6.14 0.19
CA ARG A 83 -7.06 -6.69 1.51
C ARG A 83 -5.55 -6.71 1.70
N LEU A 84 -4.78 -7.06 0.66
CA LEU A 84 -3.32 -7.07 0.71
C LEU A 84 -2.75 -5.66 0.89
N THR A 85 -3.28 -4.67 0.17
CA THR A 85 -2.89 -3.27 0.32
C THR A 85 -3.26 -2.73 1.71
N ALA A 86 -4.46 -3.01 2.21
CA ALA A 86 -4.84 -2.64 3.58
C ALA A 86 -3.92 -3.31 4.62
N TYR A 87 -3.58 -4.59 4.42
CA TYR A 87 -2.65 -5.31 5.29
C TYR A 87 -1.24 -4.70 5.24
N ARG A 88 -0.73 -4.34 4.06
CA ARG A 88 0.56 -3.66 3.90
C ARG A 88 0.57 -2.32 4.62
N MET A 89 -0.47 -1.50 4.48
CA MET A 89 -0.55 -0.18 5.13
C MET A 89 -0.67 -0.25 6.65
N ALA A 90 -1.38 -1.24 7.19
CA ALA A 90 -1.56 -1.39 8.64
C ALA A 90 -0.41 -2.15 9.31
N ASN A 91 0.15 -3.14 8.61
CA ASN A 91 1.05 -4.13 9.20
C ASN A 91 2.48 -4.06 8.70
N LEU A 92 2.79 -3.48 7.55
CA LEU A 92 4.17 -3.50 7.01
C LEU A 92 4.83 -2.12 7.00
N THR A 93 4.11 -1.09 6.55
CA THR A 93 4.65 0.27 6.41
C THR A 93 4.56 1.07 7.70
N CYS A 94 5.41 2.09 7.80
CA CYS A 94 5.24 3.16 8.78
C CYS A 94 4.01 4.02 8.43
N ARG A 95 3.43 4.69 9.43
CA ARG A 95 2.32 5.62 9.20
C ARG A 95 2.77 6.73 8.24
N PRO A 96 2.18 6.87 7.05
CA PRO A 96 2.50 7.96 6.16
C PRO A 96 2.00 9.29 6.73
N MET A 97 2.67 10.38 6.37
CA MET A 97 2.21 11.72 6.71
C MET A 97 0.90 12.01 5.97
N PRO A 98 -0.18 12.45 6.65
CA PRO A 98 -1.41 12.83 5.97
C PRO A 98 -1.15 14.04 5.08
N ILE A 99 -1.48 13.91 3.80
CA ILE A 99 -1.44 14.98 2.81
C ILE A 99 -2.88 15.22 2.37
N GLY A 100 -3.33 16.49 2.41
CA GLY A 100 -4.63 16.85 1.87
C GLY A 100 -4.65 16.62 0.36
N ALA A 101 -5.67 15.94 -0.14
CA ALA A 101 -5.86 15.69 -1.57
C ALA A 101 -7.30 16.00 -1.95
N GLU A 102 -7.48 16.72 -3.06
CA GLU A 102 -8.78 16.91 -3.70
C GLU A 102 -8.92 15.86 -4.80
N GLY A 103 -9.69 14.80 -4.51
CA GLY A 103 -9.89 13.69 -5.44
C GLY A 103 -8.62 12.83 -5.64
N ILE A 104 -8.53 12.20 -6.81
CA ILE A 104 -7.43 11.29 -7.19
C ILE A 104 -6.36 11.97 -8.05
N GLY A 105 -6.49 13.28 -8.30
CA GLY A 105 -5.57 14.07 -9.12
C GLY A 105 -5.51 13.61 -10.59
N ILE A 106 -4.30 13.62 -11.16
CA ILE A 106 -4.01 13.30 -12.57
C ILE A 106 -4.57 11.94 -13.01
N TRP A 107 -4.75 11.00 -12.09
CA TRP A 107 -5.28 9.67 -12.38
C TRP A 107 -6.69 9.71 -12.96
N GLN A 108 -7.49 10.71 -12.60
CA GLN A 108 -8.82 10.88 -13.18
C GLN A 108 -8.75 11.08 -14.70
N GLU A 109 -7.85 11.95 -15.17
CA GLU A 109 -7.64 12.19 -16.60
C GLU A 109 -7.17 10.92 -17.32
N PHE A 110 -6.32 10.11 -16.67
CA PHE A 110 -5.91 8.81 -17.21
C PHE A 110 -7.09 7.83 -17.37
N PHE A 111 -7.94 7.70 -16.36
CA PHE A 111 -9.11 6.82 -16.43
C PHE A 111 -10.13 7.28 -17.47
N GLU A 112 -10.34 8.59 -17.59
CA GLU A 112 -11.20 9.18 -18.63
C GLU A 112 -10.62 8.92 -20.03
N GLY A 113 -9.31 9.09 -20.22
CA GLY A 113 -8.62 8.80 -21.47
C GLY A 113 -8.74 7.32 -21.88
N ILE A 114 -8.56 6.39 -20.94
CA ILE A 114 -8.77 4.95 -21.19
C ILE A 114 -10.22 4.67 -21.59
N SER A 115 -11.18 5.30 -20.91
CA SER A 115 -12.61 5.11 -21.17
C SER A 115 -13.05 5.66 -22.51
N PHE A 116 -12.38 6.71 -23.01
CA PHE A 116 -12.61 7.24 -24.35
C PHE A 116 -12.08 6.31 -25.45
N ILE A 117 -10.99 5.59 -25.18
CA ILE A 117 -10.35 4.68 -26.14
C ILE A 117 -11.04 3.30 -26.19
N ALA A 118 -11.53 2.82 -25.05
CA ALA A 118 -12.17 1.51 -24.90
C ALA A 118 -13.54 1.43 -25.60
#